data_AF-X1BMU5-F1
#
_entry.id   AF-X1BMU5-F1
#
_cell.length_a   1.000
_cell.length_b   1.000
_cell.length_c   1.000
_cell.angle_alpha   90.00
_cell.angle_beta   90.00
_cell.angle_gamma   90.00
#
_symmetry.space_group_name_H-M   'P 1'
#
loop_
_entity.id
_entity.type
_entity.pdbx_description
1 polymer ?
#
loop_
_entity_poly.entity_id
_entity_poly.type
_entity_poly.pdbx_seq_one_letter_code
_entity_poly.pdbx_strand_id
1 'polypeptide(L)'
;RSNVNLAYRIIKFQVIGPDESETVESTVKIYKTEQSSITGAIDFTDVDLLAAALYQQNVTGQSYPLDVAVIFDNEIFSQNIYVSQKGGAASANMNYYIELEEVPVNSATLMQLKLGVARKLNLSESAPDA
;
A
#
# COMPACT_ATOMS: atom_id res chain seq x y z
N ARG A 1 19.45 24.52 -1.28
CA ARG A 1 19.54 23.11 -0.85
C ARG A 1 20.15 22.35 -2.01
N SER A 2 21.30 21.69 -1.81
CA SER A 2 21.92 20.82 -2.83
C SER A 2 20.87 19.84 -3.37
N ASN A 3 20.92 19.51 -4.66
CA ASN A 3 20.01 18.56 -5.32
C ASN A 3 20.18 17.17 -4.70
N VAL A 4 19.55 16.93 -3.55
CA VAL A 4 19.47 15.60 -2.96
C VAL A 4 18.41 14.84 -3.76
N ASN A 5 18.84 13.77 -4.41
CA ASN A 5 17.92 12.80 -4.99
C ASN A 5 17.25 12.06 -3.83
N LEU A 6 15.93 12.14 -3.75
CA LEU A 6 15.16 11.59 -2.65
C LEU A 6 14.32 10.40 -3.12
N ALA A 7 14.32 9.35 -2.30
CA ALA A 7 13.33 8.30 -2.30
C ALA A 7 12.64 8.28 -0.92
N TYR A 8 11.60 7.48 -0.79
CA TYR A 8 10.85 7.32 0.46
C TYR A 8 10.72 5.84 0.80
N ARG A 9 10.61 5.55 2.09
CA ARG A 9 10.14 4.25 2.60
C ARG A 9 9.02 4.46 3.60
N ILE A 10 8.13 3.47 3.69
CA ILE A 10 7.09 3.45 4.73
C ILE A 10 7.77 3.01 6.02
N ILE A 11 7.63 3.79 7.09
CA ILE A 11 8.14 3.44 8.42
C ILE A 11 7.01 3.10 9.40
N LYS A 12 5.78 3.48 9.05
CA LYS A 12 4.59 3.12 9.82
C LYS A 12 3.37 3.07 8.91
N PHE A 13 2.53 2.07 9.14
CA PHE A 13 1.25 1.92 8.51
C PHE A 13 0.25 1.44 9.57
N GLN A 14 -0.79 2.22 9.79
CA GLN A 14 -1.88 1.89 10.69
C GLN A 14 -3.22 2.06 9.98
N VAL A 15 -4.15 1.16 10.29
CA VAL A 15 -5.53 1.19 9.80
C VAL A 15 -6.48 1.24 10.98
N ILE A 16 -7.57 1.96 10.83
CA ILE A 16 -8.60 2.09 11.87
C ILE A 16 -9.97 2.10 11.23
N GLY A 17 -10.92 1.43 11.90
CA GLY A 17 -12.32 1.43 11.50
C GLY A 17 -12.94 2.85 11.54
N PRO A 18 -14.17 2.99 11.04
CA PRO A 18 -14.89 4.25 11.10
C PRO A 18 -15.29 4.61 12.54
N ASP A 19 -15.74 3.62 13.31
CA ASP A 19 -16.12 3.70 14.72
C ASP A 19 -16.16 2.32 15.37
N GLU A 20 -16.54 2.26 16.66
CA GLU A 20 -16.67 1.03 17.46
C GLU A 20 -18.04 0.32 17.34
N SER A 21 -18.98 0.89 16.58
CA SER A 21 -20.37 0.45 16.47
C SER A 21 -20.66 -0.38 15.21
N GLU A 22 -19.65 -0.63 14.38
CA GLU A 22 -19.77 -1.46 13.18
C GLU A 22 -18.94 -2.75 13.25
N THR A 23 -19.49 -3.85 12.71
CA THR A 23 -18.68 -5.04 12.38
C THR A 23 -17.98 -4.79 11.06
N VAL A 24 -16.66 -4.90 11.02
CA VAL A 24 -15.85 -4.59 9.84
C VAL A 24 -14.80 -5.67 9.64
N GLU A 25 -14.65 -6.12 8.41
CA GLU A 25 -13.52 -6.92 7.95
C GLU A 25 -12.93 -6.24 6.72
N SER A 26 -11.64 -5.91 6.76
CA SER A 26 -10.99 -5.24 5.63
C SER A 26 -9.54 -5.63 5.49
N THR A 27 -9.14 -5.80 4.23
CA THR A 27 -7.74 -5.87 3.81
C THR A 27 -7.39 -4.54 3.15
N VAL A 28 -6.39 -3.85 3.68
CA VAL A 28 -5.87 -2.60 3.11
C VAL A 28 -4.46 -2.85 2.60
N LYS A 29 -4.15 -2.39 1.39
CA LYS A 29 -2.86 -2.63 0.74
C LYS A 29 -2.33 -1.35 0.12
N ILE A 30 -1.02 -1.13 0.23
CA ILE A 30 -0.30 -0.01 -0.35
C ILE A 30 0.57 -0.53 -1.49
N TYR A 31 0.43 0.06 -2.67
CA TYR A 31 1.11 -0.36 -3.89
C TYR A 31 1.93 0.76 -4.52
N LYS A 32 2.99 0.39 -5.25
CA LYS A 32 3.76 1.29 -6.14
C LYS A 32 2.97 1.69 -7.38
N THR A 33 2.05 0.84 -7.85
CA THR A 33 1.21 1.11 -9.02
C THR A 33 -0.26 0.92 -8.74
N GLU A 34 -1.09 1.64 -9.49
CA GLU A 34 -2.53 1.46 -9.47
C GLU A 34 -2.90 0.04 -9.86
N GLN A 35 -3.88 -0.53 -9.16
CA GLN A 35 -4.33 -1.90 -9.37
C GLN A 35 -5.52 -1.89 -10.33
N SER A 36 -5.53 -2.80 -11.32
CA SER A 36 -6.68 -2.96 -12.22
C SER A 36 -7.90 -3.57 -11.54
N SER A 37 -7.69 -4.27 -10.42
CA SER A 37 -8.76 -4.81 -9.58
C SER A 37 -8.33 -4.84 -8.12
N ILE A 38 -9.29 -4.71 -7.22
CA ILE A 38 -9.04 -4.72 -5.77
C ILE A 38 -9.41 -6.10 -5.21
N THR A 39 -8.42 -6.82 -4.70
CA THR A 39 -8.56 -8.19 -4.15
C THR A 39 -8.21 -8.24 -2.66
N GLY A 40 -8.75 -9.24 -1.94
CA GLY A 40 -8.43 -9.46 -0.52
C GLY A 40 -7.21 -10.35 -0.29
N ALA A 41 -6.72 -11.03 -1.33
CA ALA A 41 -5.51 -11.82 -1.22
C ALA A 41 -4.29 -10.89 -1.03
N ILE A 42 -3.44 -11.26 -0.07
CA ILE A 42 -2.16 -10.61 0.18
C ILE A 42 -1.08 -11.52 -0.39
N ASP A 43 -0.33 -11.03 -1.37
CA ASP A 43 0.76 -11.76 -2.02
C ASP A 43 2.07 -11.02 -1.78
N PHE A 44 2.97 -11.63 -1.01
CA PHE A 44 4.28 -11.05 -0.69
C PHE A 44 5.30 -11.20 -1.82
N THR A 45 4.94 -11.91 -2.89
CA THR A 45 5.74 -11.99 -4.12
C THR A 45 5.43 -10.88 -5.10
N ASP A 46 4.37 -10.09 -4.84
CA ASP A 46 4.03 -8.91 -5.62
C ASP A 46 5.05 -7.79 -5.36
N VAL A 47 5.87 -7.50 -6.38
CA VAL A 47 6.94 -6.49 -6.32
C VAL A 47 6.42 -5.06 -6.18
N ASP A 48 5.13 -4.83 -6.43
CA ASP A 48 4.50 -3.53 -6.25
C ASP A 48 3.93 -3.35 -4.85
N LEU A 49 3.76 -4.41 -4.06
CA LEU A 49 3.24 -4.30 -2.71
C LEU A 49 4.29 -3.68 -1.78
N LEU A 50 3.92 -2.60 -1.10
CA LEU A 50 4.77 -1.87 -0.14
C LEU A 50 4.39 -2.16 1.31
N ALA A 51 3.09 -2.36 1.56
CA ALA A 51 2.56 -2.70 2.87
C ALA A 51 1.16 -3.33 2.73
N ALA A 52 0.78 -4.13 3.72
CA ALA A 52 -0.57 -4.67 3.83
C ALA A 52 -1.03 -4.64 5.29
N ALA A 53 -2.32 -4.45 5.49
CA ALA A 53 -2.95 -4.50 6.79
C ALA A 53 -4.27 -5.27 6.73
N LEU A 54 -4.51 -6.08 7.75
CA LEU A 54 -5.80 -6.70 8.03
C LEU A 54 -6.42 -6.00 9.22
N TYR A 55 -7.70 -5.64 9.08
CA TYR A 55 -8.51 -5.09 10.16
C TYR A 55 -9.75 -5.95 10.35
N GLN A 56 -10.02 -6.33 11.59
CA GLN A 56 -11.25 -7.00 11.97
C GLN A 56 -11.82 -6.41 13.26
N GLN A 57 -13.10 -6.10 13.23
CA GLN A 57 -13.89 -5.66 14.38
C GLN A 57 -15.27 -6.33 14.33
N ASN A 58 -15.79 -6.73 15.48
CA ASN A 58 -17.13 -7.32 15.58
C ASN A 58 -17.85 -6.72 16.79
N VAL A 59 -19.09 -6.27 16.59
CA VAL A 59 -19.90 -5.64 17.65
C VAL A 59 -20.75 -6.60 18.47
N THR A 60 -21.02 -7.80 17.96
CA THR A 60 -21.93 -8.77 18.61
C THR A 60 -21.21 -9.97 19.23
N GLY A 61 -19.90 -10.12 18.98
CA GLY A 61 -19.05 -11.14 19.59
C GLY A 61 -17.86 -10.53 20.34
N GLN A 62 -17.24 -11.28 21.25
CA GLN A 62 -15.92 -10.92 21.78
C GLN A 62 -14.91 -10.98 20.64
N SER A 63 -14.70 -9.86 19.96
CA SER A 63 -13.59 -9.67 19.04
C SER A 63 -12.85 -8.42 19.50
N TYR A 64 -11.62 -8.62 19.94
CA TYR A 64 -10.71 -7.49 20.08
C TYR A 64 -10.48 -6.96 18.66
N PRO A 65 -10.51 -5.63 18.43
CA PRO A 65 -10.09 -5.08 17.15
C PRO A 65 -8.69 -5.63 16.86
N LEU A 66 -8.57 -6.39 15.78
CA LEU A 66 -7.33 -7.00 15.36
C LEU A 66 -6.85 -6.20 14.16
N ASP A 67 -5.82 -5.39 14.38
CA ASP A 67 -5.02 -4.79 13.33
C ASP A 67 -3.68 -5.53 13.23
N VAL A 68 -3.40 -6.08 12.06
CA VAL A 68 -2.08 -6.64 11.74
C VAL A 68 -1.59 -5.94 10.49
N ALA A 69 -0.58 -5.10 10.66
CA ALA A 69 0.10 -4.43 9.56
C ALA A 69 1.48 -5.05 9.33
N VAL A 70 1.82 -5.26 8.06
CA VAL A 70 3.15 -5.66 7.61
C VAL A 70 3.67 -4.60 6.65
N ILE A 71 4.88 -4.11 6.91
CA ILE A 71 5.58 -3.13 6.10
C ILE A 71 6.81 -3.83 5.50
N PHE A 72 7.10 -3.54 4.23
CA PHE A 72 8.27 -4.08 3.55
C PHE A 72 9.43 -3.10 3.72
N ASP A 73 10.15 -3.21 4.84
CA ASP A 73 11.13 -2.21 5.31
C ASP A 73 12.29 -1.91 4.35
N ASN A 74 12.58 -2.82 3.42
CA ASN A 74 13.65 -2.69 2.44
C ASN A 74 13.19 -2.08 1.11
N GLU A 75 11.91 -1.75 0.96
CA GLU A 75 11.37 -1.17 -0.27
C GLU A 75 11.42 0.36 -0.21
N ILE A 76 12.08 0.95 -1.21
CA ILE A 76 12.10 2.40 -1.42
C ILE A 76 11.42 2.77 -2.74
N PHE A 77 10.77 3.92 -2.79
CA PHE A 77 10.05 4.40 -3.96
C PHE A 77 10.27 5.91 -4.18
N SER A 78 10.12 6.37 -5.42
CA SER A 78 10.21 7.78 -5.80
C SER A 78 9.10 8.13 -6.79
N GLN A 79 7.87 7.74 -6.44
CA GLN A 79 6.66 7.89 -7.25
C GLN A 79 5.43 7.95 -6.35
N ASN A 80 4.26 8.14 -6.94
CA ASN A 80 2.98 8.03 -6.24
C ASN A 80 2.78 6.60 -5.72
N ILE A 81 2.12 6.49 -4.56
CA ILE A 81 1.66 5.22 -4.01
C ILE A 81 0.13 5.18 -4.04
N TYR A 82 -0.41 3.97 -4.07
CA TYR A 82 -1.84 3.72 -4.18
C TYR A 82 -2.30 2.91 -2.98
N VAL A 83 -3.31 3.40 -2.27
CA VAL A 83 -3.95 2.68 -1.17
C VAL A 83 -5.23 2.06 -1.68
N SER A 84 -5.42 0.76 -1.45
CA SER A 84 -6.62 0.03 -1.82
C SER A 84 -7.21 -0.67 -0.60
N GLN A 85 -8.53 -0.79 -0.56
CA GLN A 85 -9.25 -1.49 0.50
C GLN A 85 -10.21 -2.51 -0.13
N LYS A 86 -10.10 -3.76 0.30
CA LYS A 86 -11.10 -4.79 0.06
C LYS A 86 -11.83 -5.12 1.35
N GLY A 87 -13.11 -4.78 1.41
CA GLY A 87 -14.01 -5.24 2.46
C GLY A 87 -14.37 -6.72 2.33
N GLY A 88 -14.60 -7.37 3.47
CA GLY A 88 -15.15 -8.72 3.59
C GLY A 88 -16.68 -8.73 3.50
N ALA A 89 -17.34 -9.57 4.31
CA ALA A 89 -18.80 -9.68 4.32
C ALA A 89 -19.50 -8.45 4.93
N ALA A 90 -18.82 -7.76 5.84
CA ALA A 90 -19.22 -6.46 6.37
C ALA A 90 -18.14 -5.43 6.00
N SER A 91 -18.44 -4.58 5.03
CA SER A 91 -17.53 -3.55 4.54
C SER A 91 -17.94 -2.19 5.05
N ALA A 92 -17.01 -1.48 5.68
CA ALA A 92 -17.16 -0.09 6.03
C ALA A 92 -15.99 0.72 5.46
N ASN A 93 -16.14 2.05 5.46
CA ASN A 93 -15.04 2.94 5.11
C ASN A 93 -13.95 2.85 6.19
N MET A 94 -12.70 2.77 5.76
CA MET A 94 -11.55 2.66 6.65
C MET A 94 -10.73 3.95 6.61
N ASN A 95 -10.21 4.35 7.77
CA ASN A 95 -9.18 5.38 7.85
C ASN A 95 -7.80 4.72 7.89
N TYR A 96 -6.79 5.46 7.43
CA TYR A 96 -5.41 5.00 7.48
C TYR A 96 -4.46 6.14 7.86
N TYR A 97 -3.34 5.75 8.45
CA TYR A 97 -2.25 6.63 8.81
C TYR A 97 -0.93 6.02 8.32
N ILE A 98 -0.12 6.82 7.60
CA ILE A 98 1.15 6.41 7.00
C ILE A 98 2.22 7.41 7.43
N GLU A 99 3.34 6.92 7.95
CA GLU A 99 4.55 7.71 8.14
C GLU A 99 5.58 7.30 7.09
N LEU A 100 6.20 8.30 6.46
CA LEU A 100 7.25 8.12 5.46
C LEU A 100 8.56 8.68 6.00
N GLU A 101 9.66 8.01 5.68
CA GLU A 101 11.01 8.52 5.90
C GLU A 101 11.65 8.91 4.56
N GLU A 102 12.27 10.08 4.51
CA GLU A 102 13.12 10.50 3.40
C GLU A 102 14.42 9.69 3.40
N VAL A 103 14.70 9.02 2.28
CA VAL A 103 15.92 8.26 2.05
C VAL A 103 16.75 8.98 0.97
N PRO A 104 17.86 9.63 1.34
CA PRO A 104 18.79 10.18 0.35
C PRO A 104 19.38 9.05 -0.50
N VAL A 105 19.31 9.20 -1.81
CA VAL A 105 19.85 8.23 -2.76
C VAL A 105 20.83 8.89 -3.73
N ASN A 106 21.69 8.10 -4.36
CA ASN A 106 22.53 8.60 -5.45
C ASN A 106 21.72 8.69 -6.77
N SER A 107 22.26 9.39 -7.76
CA SER A 107 21.59 9.58 -9.06
C SER A 107 21.31 8.28 -9.81
N ALA A 108 22.19 7.27 -9.68
CA ALA A 108 22.02 5.99 -10.36
C ALA A 108 20.83 5.21 -9.78
N THR A 109 20.71 5.14 -8.45
CA THR A 109 19.58 4.54 -7.75
C THR A 109 18.28 5.25 -8.10
N LEU A 110 18.25 6.59 -8.07
CA LEU A 110 17.05 7.34 -8.45
C LEU A 110 16.64 7.07 -9.90
N MET A 111 17.61 7.00 -10.81
CA MET A 111 17.35 6.72 -12.23
C MET A 111 16.81 5.30 -12.43
N GLN A 112 17.34 4.30 -11.71
CA GLN A 112 16.84 2.92 -11.76
C GLN A 112 15.38 2.85 -11.30
N LEU A 113 15.03 3.50 -10.19
CA LEU A 113 13.65 3.58 -9.71
C LEU A 113 12.74 4.17 -10.79
N LYS A 114 13.11 5.32 -11.35
CA LYS A 114 12.31 5.99 -12.40
C LYS A 114 12.18 5.18 -13.69
N LEU A 115 13.25 4.51 -14.13
CA LEU A 115 13.21 3.65 -15.31
C LEU A 115 12.35 2.40 -15.09
N GLY A 116 12.35 1.84 -13.89
CA GLY A 116 11.46 0.73 -13.52
C GLY A 116 9.99 1.10 -13.74
N VAL A 117 9.60 2.30 -13.28
CA VAL A 117 8.25 2.84 -13.50
C VAL A 117 7.93 3.03 -14.97
N ALA A 118 8.81 3.74 -15.70
CA ALA A 118 8.59 4.06 -17.11
C ALA A 118 8.44 2.81 -17.98
N ARG A 119 9.23 1.76 -17.74
CA ARG A 119 9.10 0.48 -18.45
C ARG A 119 7.74 -0.15 -18.22
N LYS A 120 7.25 -0.12 -16.98
CA LYS A 120 5.98 -0.74 -16.62
C LYS A 120 4.78 0.00 -17.22
N LEU A 121 4.79 1.33 -17.21
CA LEU A 121 3.75 2.15 -17.84
C LEU A 121 3.69 1.94 -19.35
N ASN A 122 4.84 1.91 -20.02
CA ASN A 122 4.90 1.67 -21.46
C ASN A 122 4.41 0.26 -21.85
N LEU A 123 4.62 -0.74 -20.99
CA LEU A 123 4.08 -2.08 -21.20
C LEU A 123 2.55 -2.10 -21.06
N SER A 124 1.97 -1.33 -20.12
CA SER A 124 0.51 -1.23 -19.96
C SER A 124 -0.19 -0.49 -21.10
N GLU A 125 0.44 0.51 -21.72
CA GLU A 125 -0.13 1.21 -22.90
C GLU A 125 -0.07 0.37 -24.18
N SER A 126 0.81 -0.64 -24.22
CA SER A 126 1.02 -1.49 -25.41
C SER A 126 0.14 -2.74 -25.46
N ALA A 127 -0.67 -3.01 -24.43
CA ALA A 127 -1.62 -4.12 -24.44
C ALA A 127 -2.90 -3.68 -25.19
N PRO A 128 -3.20 -4.21 -26.40
CA PRO A 128 -4.46 -3.91 -27.07
C PRO A 128 -5.61 -4.51 -26.26
N ASP A 129 -6.69 -3.72 -26.08
CA ASP A 129 -7.94 -4.18 -25.47
C ASP A 129 -8.38 -5.49 -26.16
N ALA A 130 -8.33 -6.59 -25.40
CA ALA A 130 -8.76 -7.93 -25.82
C ALA A 130 -10.12 -8.26 -25.22
#